data_AF-V2UCW2-F1
#
_entry.id   AF-V2UCW2-F1
#
_cell.length_a   1.000
_cell.length_b   1.000
_cell.length_c   1.000
_cell.angle_alpha   90.00
_cell.angle_beta   90.00
_cell.angle_gamma   90.00
#
_symmetry.space_group_name_H-M   'P 1'
#
loop_
_entity.id
_entity.type
_entity.pdbx_description
1 polymer ?
#
loop_
_entity_poly.entity_id
_entity_poly.type
_entity_poly.pdbx_seq_one_letter_code
_entity_poly.pdbx_strand_id
1 'polypeptide(L)'
;MKFVIQKMAQLTQRLIDEWTGAAEPTLYFNPEGQIRRCIDVLPQLKQKYRPTPWLSNTHAHLLYFDLIKKKTIRLHYDAIEQLNMSDGGVTAIAWYGLHLPPRTPTIIVMHTIVGTAESMSELVRDLHQQTGWRIALCLRRGHANLPMPVPKICLFGSTEDLREQIQFIQKKFPVSALYGVGSSAGTGLLVRYLGEEGDKTPLKAAFALCPGYDTEIGFNHVHPFYSKVMTKKVIQAFIDPYRSSWQKTKSLAKVITAQNLAEFEQAYFEMAGYHDYESYSKAINPIYVFQNVKIPLMILNAEDDPVCHIKNLEPYKESIQKMPNIMVVTTKKGSHCGFYEGLGAPQSWATRLMADYLKNQHQQGERSYS
;
A
#
# COMPACT_ATOMS: atom_id res chain seq x y z
N MET A 1 -2.29 -22.98 -44.83
CA MET A 1 -1.88 -23.61 -43.56
C MET A 1 -1.43 -22.61 -42.49
N LYS A 2 -0.43 -21.74 -42.73
CA LYS A 2 0.03 -20.72 -41.76
C LYS A 2 -1.07 -19.78 -41.21
N PHE A 3 -1.97 -19.33 -42.08
CA PHE A 3 -3.11 -18.46 -41.70
C PHE A 3 -4.11 -19.14 -40.76
N VAL A 4 -4.36 -20.44 -40.96
CA VAL A 4 -5.29 -21.23 -40.12
C VAL A 4 -4.66 -21.50 -38.75
N ILE A 5 -3.37 -21.81 -38.70
CA ILE A 5 -2.60 -21.99 -37.45
C ILE A 5 -2.57 -20.69 -36.63
N GLN A 6 -2.35 -19.54 -37.28
CA GLN A 6 -2.39 -18.23 -36.61
C GLN A 6 -3.77 -17.89 -36.06
N LYS A 7 -4.85 -18.16 -36.81
CA LYS A 7 -6.23 -17.96 -36.32
C LYS A 7 -6.56 -18.85 -35.13
N MET A 8 -6.15 -20.13 -35.16
CA MET A 8 -6.35 -21.05 -34.04
C MET A 8 -5.58 -20.59 -32.80
N ALA A 9 -4.30 -20.22 -32.94
CA ALA A 9 -3.50 -19.70 -31.85
C ALA A 9 -4.09 -18.41 -31.24
N GLN A 10 -4.60 -17.50 -32.07
CA GLN A 10 -5.28 -16.28 -31.62
C GLN A 10 -6.60 -16.59 -30.89
N LEU A 11 -7.39 -17.56 -31.36
CA LEU A 11 -8.62 -17.99 -30.70
C LEU A 11 -8.32 -18.63 -29.34
N THR A 12 -7.35 -19.54 -29.28
CA THR A 12 -6.89 -20.15 -28.03
C THR A 12 -6.40 -19.09 -27.04
N GLN A 13 -5.62 -18.11 -27.49
CA GLN A 13 -5.13 -17.03 -26.63
C GLN A 13 -6.28 -16.14 -26.13
N ARG A 14 -7.30 -15.87 -26.95
CA ARG A 14 -8.49 -15.11 -26.51
C ARG A 14 -9.26 -15.86 -25.43
N LEU A 15 -9.48 -17.16 -25.60
CA LEU A 15 -10.15 -17.98 -24.59
C LEU A 15 -9.36 -18.04 -23.27
N ILE A 16 -8.03 -18.12 -23.34
CA ILE A 16 -7.17 -18.04 -22.16
C ILE A 16 -7.26 -16.65 -21.52
N ASP A 17 -7.21 -15.58 -22.33
CA ASP A 17 -7.31 -14.20 -21.82
C ASP A 17 -8.67 -13.99 -21.11
N GLU A 18 -9.78 -14.46 -21.68
CA GLU A 18 -11.12 -14.39 -21.08
C GLU A 18 -11.19 -15.19 -19.76
N TRP A 19 -10.70 -16.43 -19.78
CA TRP A 19 -10.72 -17.31 -18.60
C TRP A 19 -9.86 -16.76 -17.45
N THR A 20 -8.67 -16.26 -17.77
CA THR A 20 -7.75 -15.71 -16.76
C THR A 20 -8.12 -14.29 -16.32
N GLY A 21 -9.02 -13.62 -17.04
CA GLY A 21 -9.34 -12.21 -16.81
C GLY A 21 -8.26 -11.25 -17.29
N ALA A 22 -7.42 -11.66 -18.24
CA ALA A 22 -6.41 -10.81 -18.84
C ALA A 22 -7.05 -9.66 -19.64
N ALA A 23 -6.76 -8.43 -19.23
CA ALA A 23 -7.31 -7.23 -19.82
C ALA A 23 -6.33 -6.06 -19.71
N GLU A 24 -6.50 -5.08 -20.59
CA GLU A 24 -5.84 -3.79 -20.43
C GLU A 24 -6.38 -3.10 -19.18
N PRO A 25 -5.51 -2.43 -18.38
CA PRO A 25 -5.98 -1.66 -17.25
C PRO A 25 -6.89 -0.51 -17.67
N THR A 26 -7.89 -0.19 -16.86
CA THR A 26 -8.69 1.03 -17.04
C THR A 26 -8.01 2.17 -16.29
N LEU A 27 -7.95 3.34 -16.93
CA LEU A 27 -7.26 4.51 -16.38
C LEU A 27 -8.26 5.63 -16.10
N TYR A 28 -8.20 6.20 -14.89
CA TYR A 28 -8.97 7.36 -14.47
C TYR A 28 -8.01 8.47 -14.06
N PHE A 29 -7.97 9.54 -14.83
CA PHE A 29 -7.05 10.67 -14.66
C PHE A 29 -7.60 11.91 -15.36
N ASN A 30 -7.04 13.08 -15.05
CA ASN A 30 -7.33 14.31 -15.79
C ASN A 30 -6.60 14.30 -17.14
N PRO A 31 -7.29 14.35 -18.30
CA PRO A 31 -6.66 14.37 -19.62
C PRO A 31 -5.73 15.54 -19.89
N GLU A 32 -5.87 16.64 -19.14
CA GLU A 32 -5.02 17.84 -19.20
C GLU A 32 -4.00 17.87 -18.05
N GLY A 33 -4.05 16.89 -17.14
CA GLY A 33 -3.18 16.80 -15.98
C GLY A 33 -1.76 16.32 -16.31
N GLN A 34 -0.78 16.76 -15.53
CA GLN A 34 0.63 16.38 -15.71
C GLN A 34 0.88 14.87 -15.65
N ILE A 35 0.05 14.10 -14.93
CA ILE A 35 0.26 12.66 -14.77
C ILE A 35 -0.05 11.87 -16.05
N ARG A 36 -0.77 12.46 -17.02
CA ARG A 36 -1.07 11.84 -18.32
C ARG A 36 0.18 11.32 -19.02
N ARG A 37 1.31 12.04 -18.93
CA ARG A 37 2.59 11.68 -19.57
C ARG A 37 3.07 10.27 -19.23
N CYS A 38 2.65 9.73 -18.08
CA CYS A 38 2.95 8.36 -17.67
C CYS A 38 2.41 7.32 -18.68
N ILE A 39 1.31 7.60 -19.38
CA ILE A 39 0.70 6.68 -20.36
C ILE A 39 1.63 6.46 -21.56
N ASP A 40 2.37 7.49 -21.97
CA ASP A 40 3.25 7.41 -23.12
C ASP A 40 4.47 6.54 -22.83
N VAL A 41 4.98 6.64 -21.60
CA VAL A 41 6.26 6.04 -21.16
C VAL A 41 6.12 4.71 -20.44
N LEU A 42 4.96 4.40 -19.84
CA LEU A 42 4.72 3.15 -19.10
C LEU A 42 3.93 2.16 -19.98
N PRO A 43 4.58 1.15 -20.59
CA PRO A 43 3.91 0.18 -21.44
C PRO A 43 2.83 -0.63 -20.71
N GLN A 44 2.99 -0.85 -19.40
CA GLN A 44 2.03 -1.56 -18.54
C GLN A 44 0.64 -0.92 -18.55
N LEU A 45 0.53 0.39 -18.79
CA LEU A 45 -0.75 1.10 -18.85
C LEU A 45 -1.50 0.90 -20.18
N LYS A 46 -0.84 0.32 -21.19
CA LYS A 46 -1.37 0.11 -22.54
C LYS A 46 -1.37 -1.37 -22.96
N GLN A 47 -0.91 -2.25 -22.08
CA GLN A 47 -0.78 -3.68 -22.35
C GLN A 47 -1.66 -4.47 -21.41
N LYS A 48 -2.19 -5.59 -21.90
CA LYS A 48 -2.95 -6.52 -21.05
C LYS A 48 -2.09 -6.99 -19.88
N TYR A 49 -2.56 -6.74 -18.67
CA TYR A 49 -2.11 -7.50 -17.52
C TYR A 49 -2.61 -8.94 -17.69
N ARG A 50 -1.71 -9.92 -17.60
CA ARG A 50 -2.01 -11.34 -17.74
C ARG A 50 -1.76 -12.06 -16.41
N PRO A 51 -2.81 -12.27 -15.59
CA PRO A 51 -2.67 -13.01 -14.36
C PRO A 51 -2.06 -14.39 -14.61
N THR A 52 -1.25 -14.84 -13.67
CA THR A 52 -0.80 -16.23 -13.60
C THR A 52 -2.04 -17.13 -13.60
N PRO A 53 -2.27 -17.99 -14.61
CA PRO A 53 -3.58 -18.61 -14.82
C PRO A 53 -4.07 -19.42 -13.62
N TRP A 54 -3.18 -20.14 -12.93
CA TRP A 54 -3.48 -20.91 -11.72
C TRP A 54 -3.63 -20.05 -10.45
N LEU A 55 -3.36 -18.75 -10.53
CA LEU A 55 -3.63 -17.76 -9.48
C LEU A 55 -4.81 -16.83 -9.82
N SER A 56 -5.44 -16.94 -11.00
CA SER A 56 -6.45 -15.99 -11.50
C SER A 56 -7.76 -15.87 -10.69
N ASN A 57 -7.90 -16.62 -9.60
CA ASN A 57 -8.98 -16.48 -8.63
C ASN A 57 -8.63 -15.48 -7.53
N THR A 58 -9.64 -14.72 -7.09
CA THR A 58 -9.62 -13.78 -5.96
C THR A 58 -8.87 -14.27 -4.73
N HIS A 59 -9.05 -15.54 -4.33
CA HIS A 59 -8.46 -16.07 -3.10
C HIS A 59 -7.09 -16.73 -3.32
N ALA A 60 -6.81 -17.18 -4.54
CA ALA A 60 -5.60 -17.96 -4.86
C ALA A 60 -4.33 -17.10 -4.70
N HIS A 61 -4.36 -15.83 -5.11
CA HIS A 61 -3.25 -14.88 -4.88
C HIS A 61 -2.91 -14.76 -3.39
N LEU A 62 -3.93 -14.62 -2.54
CA LEU A 62 -3.75 -14.46 -1.10
C LEU A 62 -3.21 -15.73 -0.43
N LEU A 63 -3.74 -16.89 -0.82
CA LEU A 63 -3.23 -18.18 -0.33
C LEU A 63 -1.80 -18.43 -0.79
N TYR A 64 -1.49 -18.15 -2.06
CA TYR A 64 -0.14 -18.29 -2.61
C TYR A 64 0.87 -17.40 -1.87
N PHE A 65 0.47 -16.15 -1.59
CA PHE A 65 1.31 -15.25 -0.82
C PHE A 65 1.57 -15.76 0.60
N ASP A 66 0.53 -16.10 1.35
CA ASP A 66 0.65 -16.49 2.76
C ASP A 66 1.31 -17.87 2.95
N LEU A 67 1.06 -18.82 2.04
CA LEU A 67 1.56 -20.19 2.15
C LEU A 67 2.93 -20.39 1.50
N ILE A 68 3.23 -19.69 0.41
CA ILE A 68 4.46 -19.92 -0.38
C ILE A 68 5.40 -18.73 -0.28
N LYS A 69 5.01 -17.54 -0.78
CA LYS A 69 5.95 -16.41 -0.92
C LYS A 69 6.49 -15.94 0.42
N LYS A 70 5.63 -15.76 1.42
CA LYS A 70 6.02 -15.36 2.77
C LYS A 70 7.01 -16.31 3.43
N LYS A 71 6.97 -17.62 3.08
CA LYS A 71 7.86 -18.64 3.65
C LYS A 71 9.15 -18.84 2.85
N THR A 72 9.09 -18.62 1.53
CA THR A 72 10.19 -18.88 0.60
C THR A 72 11.09 -17.67 0.40
N ILE A 73 10.55 -16.45 0.46
CA ILE A 73 11.33 -15.23 0.32
C ILE A 73 11.89 -14.86 1.70
N ARG A 74 13.16 -15.17 1.89
CA ARG A 74 13.93 -14.72 3.06
C ARG A 74 14.79 -13.54 2.64
N LEU A 75 14.34 -12.34 2.99
CA LEU A 75 15.12 -11.13 2.79
C LEU A 75 15.89 -10.82 4.07
N HIS A 76 17.21 -10.67 3.96
CA HIS A 76 18.02 -10.13 5.04
C HIS A 76 18.04 -8.60 4.90
N TYR A 77 17.39 -7.92 5.83
CA TYR A 77 17.53 -6.47 5.97
C TYR A 77 18.91 -6.12 6.51
N ASP A 78 19.48 -5.01 6.04
CA ASP A 78 20.81 -4.56 6.47
C ASP A 78 20.80 -4.12 7.94
N ALA A 79 19.71 -3.48 8.38
CA ALA A 79 19.48 -3.06 9.75
C ALA A 79 17.99 -2.86 10.03
N ILE A 80 17.57 -3.05 11.29
CA ILE A 80 16.29 -2.57 11.80
C ILE A 80 16.60 -1.55 12.88
N GLU A 81 16.42 -0.27 12.54
CA GLU A 81 16.79 0.86 13.39
C GLU A 81 15.54 1.35 14.13
N GLN A 82 15.48 1.12 15.44
CA GLN A 82 14.40 1.61 16.30
C GLN A 82 14.54 3.11 16.53
N LEU A 83 13.40 3.80 16.52
CA LEU A 83 13.30 5.25 16.72
C LEU A 83 12.36 5.53 17.89
N ASN A 84 12.80 6.40 18.79
CA ASN A 84 11.96 6.96 19.83
C ASN A 84 11.28 8.21 19.26
N MET A 85 9.95 8.21 19.26
CA MET A 85 9.13 9.33 18.80
C MET A 85 9.02 10.40 19.89
N SER A 86 8.67 11.61 19.50
CA SER A 86 8.54 12.75 20.41
C SER A 86 7.54 12.54 21.56
N ASP A 87 6.49 11.74 21.34
CA ASP A 87 5.50 11.39 22.36
C ASP A 87 5.93 10.24 23.29
N GLY A 88 7.14 9.71 23.10
CA GLY A 88 7.66 8.54 23.81
C GLY A 88 7.28 7.20 23.18
N GLY A 89 6.54 7.20 22.06
CA GLY A 89 6.27 6.00 21.27
C GLY A 89 7.53 5.43 20.63
N VAL A 90 7.46 4.17 20.18
CA VAL A 90 8.59 3.51 19.50
C VAL A 90 8.14 3.02 18.13
N THR A 91 8.88 3.43 17.10
CA THR A 91 8.76 2.93 15.73
C THR A 91 10.09 2.34 15.28
N ALA A 92 10.18 1.82 14.05
CA ALA A 92 11.46 1.42 13.49
C ALA A 92 11.50 1.59 11.98
N ILE A 93 12.71 1.58 11.42
CA ILE A 93 12.92 1.51 9.98
C ILE A 93 13.74 0.25 9.68
N ALA A 94 13.19 -0.66 8.90
CA ALA A 94 13.93 -1.78 8.34
C ALA A 94 14.54 -1.37 7.00
N TRP A 95 15.86 -1.41 6.92
CA TRP A 95 16.65 -0.90 5.81
C TRP A 95 17.07 -2.01 4.86
N TYR A 96 16.97 -1.75 3.56
CA TYR A 96 17.52 -2.60 2.52
C TYR A 96 18.22 -1.74 1.45
N GLY A 97 19.47 -2.04 1.13
CA GLY A 97 20.34 -1.15 0.34
C GLY A 97 20.90 0.02 1.16
N LEU A 98 21.13 -0.15 2.46
CA LEU A 98 21.61 0.89 3.37
C LEU A 98 22.96 1.47 2.92
N HIS A 99 23.85 0.61 2.42
CA HIS A 99 25.21 0.94 2.01
C HIS A 99 25.34 1.43 0.56
N LEU A 100 24.22 1.62 -0.15
CA LEU A 100 24.23 2.23 -1.49
C LEU A 100 24.75 3.68 -1.44
N PRO A 101 25.24 4.23 -2.57
CA PRO A 101 25.72 5.61 -2.64
C PRO A 101 24.75 6.64 -2.01
N PRO A 102 25.24 7.74 -1.41
CA PRO A 102 24.40 8.70 -0.70
C PRO A 102 23.27 9.32 -1.55
N ARG A 103 23.55 9.56 -2.85
CA ARG A 103 22.57 10.13 -3.81
C ARG A 103 21.56 9.13 -4.34
N THR A 104 21.73 7.83 -4.09
CA THR A 104 20.76 6.82 -4.50
C THR A 104 19.39 7.17 -3.91
N PRO A 105 18.31 7.23 -4.72
CA PRO A 105 16.98 7.52 -4.21
C PRO A 105 16.53 6.50 -3.16
N THR A 106 15.63 6.93 -2.28
CA THR A 106 15.08 6.11 -1.20
C THR A 106 13.56 5.99 -1.34
N ILE A 107 13.05 4.76 -1.36
CA ILE A 107 11.62 4.45 -1.31
C ILE A 107 11.23 4.19 0.14
N ILE A 108 10.33 5.01 0.65
CA ILE A 108 9.72 4.89 1.96
C ILE A 108 8.48 4.04 1.82
N VAL A 109 8.48 2.86 2.44
CA VAL A 109 7.41 1.87 2.33
C VAL A 109 6.58 1.84 3.61
N MET A 110 5.27 2.02 3.47
CA MET A 110 4.29 1.87 4.54
C MET A 110 3.55 0.54 4.36
N HIS A 111 3.65 -0.31 5.38
CA HIS A 111 3.19 -1.69 5.32
C HIS A 111 1.68 -1.87 5.55
N THR A 112 1.22 -3.10 5.36
CA THR A 112 -0.19 -3.51 5.52
C THR A 112 -0.64 -3.54 6.98
N ILE A 113 -1.93 -3.83 7.25
CA ILE A 113 -2.59 -3.69 8.57
C ILE A 113 -1.85 -4.33 9.76
N VAL A 114 -1.21 -5.49 9.57
CA VAL A 114 -0.39 -6.18 10.59
C VAL A 114 0.97 -6.57 10.00
N GLY A 115 1.53 -5.69 9.17
CA GLY A 115 2.78 -5.92 8.45
C GLY A 115 4.00 -6.06 9.37
N THR A 116 4.94 -6.89 8.94
CA THR A 116 6.27 -7.08 9.53
C THR A 116 7.34 -6.97 8.45
N ALA A 117 8.61 -6.92 8.85
CA ALA A 117 9.73 -6.96 7.91
C ALA A 117 9.66 -8.23 7.03
N GLU A 118 9.32 -9.38 7.62
CA GLU A 118 9.19 -10.65 6.92
C GLU A 118 8.03 -10.63 5.94
N SER A 119 6.85 -10.14 6.35
CA SER A 119 5.69 -10.11 5.45
C SER A 119 5.87 -9.16 4.27
N MET A 120 6.71 -8.13 4.41
CA MET A 120 6.97 -7.15 3.34
C MET A 120 8.17 -7.52 2.45
N SER A 121 8.85 -8.65 2.74
CA SER A 121 10.09 -9.05 2.07
C SER A 121 9.99 -9.10 0.54
N GLU A 122 8.87 -9.59 0.00
CA GLU A 122 8.69 -9.65 -1.47
C GLU A 122 8.65 -8.26 -2.09
N LEU A 123 7.80 -7.38 -1.56
CA LEU A 123 7.67 -6.01 -2.07
C LEU A 123 8.99 -5.24 -1.96
N VAL A 124 9.67 -5.34 -0.80
CA VAL A 124 10.96 -4.67 -0.57
C VAL A 124 12.03 -5.20 -1.53
N ARG A 125 12.16 -6.52 -1.65
CA ARG A 125 13.12 -7.16 -2.56
C ARG A 125 12.85 -6.73 -4.01
N ASP A 126 11.61 -6.85 -4.45
CA ASP A 126 11.24 -6.61 -5.84
C ASP A 126 11.40 -5.13 -6.20
N LEU A 127 10.99 -4.20 -5.33
CA LEU A 127 11.26 -2.77 -5.52
C LEU A 127 12.74 -2.47 -5.66
N HIS A 128 13.57 -3.01 -4.76
CA HIS A 128 15.01 -2.83 -4.82
C HIS A 128 15.59 -3.42 -6.11
N GLN A 129 15.19 -4.63 -6.51
CA GLN A 129 15.69 -5.28 -7.73
C GLN A 129 15.30 -4.52 -9.01
N GLN A 130 14.09 -3.97 -9.07
CA GLN A 130 13.59 -3.25 -10.25
C GLN A 130 14.17 -1.82 -10.37
N THR A 131 14.50 -1.21 -9.24
CA THR A 131 14.95 0.21 -9.20
C THR A 131 16.44 0.39 -8.95
N GLY A 132 17.08 -0.53 -8.23
CA GLY A 132 18.40 -0.35 -7.64
C GLY A 132 18.41 0.66 -6.49
N TRP A 133 17.24 1.05 -5.95
CA TRP A 133 17.12 2.12 -4.95
C TRP A 133 17.17 1.57 -3.52
N ARG A 134 17.45 2.46 -2.57
CA ARG A 134 17.39 2.15 -1.14
C ARG A 134 15.93 2.02 -0.72
N ILE A 135 15.61 1.04 0.12
CA ILE A 135 14.27 0.86 0.67
C ILE A 135 14.31 1.10 2.18
N ALA A 136 13.42 1.97 2.65
CA ALA A 136 13.17 2.26 4.04
C ALA A 136 11.76 1.76 4.38
N LEU A 137 11.66 0.56 4.96
CA LEU A 137 10.38 0.03 5.42
C LEU A 137 10.07 0.61 6.80
N CYS A 138 9.13 1.56 6.84
CA CYS A 138 8.68 2.21 8.07
C CYS A 138 7.76 1.28 8.85
N LEU A 139 8.28 0.68 9.92
CA LEU A 139 7.55 -0.15 10.86
C LEU A 139 6.86 0.73 11.89
N ARG A 140 5.55 0.53 12.06
CA ARG A 140 4.69 1.35 12.92
C ARG A 140 4.73 0.88 14.38
N ARG A 141 4.37 1.77 15.31
CA ARG A 141 4.25 1.42 16.74
C ARG A 141 3.35 0.20 16.97
N GLY A 142 3.74 -0.65 17.92
CA GLY A 142 3.04 -1.89 18.25
C GLY A 142 3.09 -3.00 17.18
N HIS A 143 3.73 -2.78 16.03
CA HIS A 143 3.92 -3.80 15.00
C HIS A 143 5.31 -4.42 15.07
N ALA A 144 5.51 -5.55 14.36
CA ALA A 144 6.82 -6.19 14.20
C ALA A 144 7.56 -6.44 15.54
N ASN A 145 6.81 -6.77 16.60
CA ASN A 145 7.32 -6.95 17.97
C ASN A 145 8.03 -5.73 18.57
N LEU A 146 7.78 -4.52 18.03
CA LEU A 146 8.24 -3.28 18.63
C LEU A 146 7.55 -3.06 19.98
N PRO A 147 8.27 -2.54 20.98
CA PRO A 147 7.66 -2.21 22.26
C PRO A 147 6.63 -1.09 22.05
N MET A 148 5.56 -1.12 22.86
CA MET A 148 4.53 -0.07 22.88
C MET A 148 4.47 0.55 24.28
N PRO A 149 5.49 1.35 24.67
CA PRO A 149 5.55 1.97 26.00
C PRO A 149 4.43 3.01 26.18
N VAL A 150 4.03 3.68 25.09
CA VAL A 150 2.83 4.49 25.04
C VAL A 150 1.70 3.62 24.49
N PRO A 151 0.67 3.29 25.28
CA PRO A 151 -0.43 2.43 24.86
C PRO A 151 -1.37 3.20 23.93
N LYS A 152 -0.96 3.33 22.68
CA LYS A 152 -1.72 3.99 21.60
C LYS A 152 -1.63 3.14 20.33
N ILE A 153 -2.75 2.56 19.92
CA ILE A 153 -2.87 1.73 18.71
C ILE A 153 -3.03 2.65 17.50
N CYS A 154 -2.25 2.38 16.44
CA CYS A 154 -2.39 3.06 15.16
C CYS A 154 -2.52 2.02 14.04
N LEU A 155 -3.75 1.53 13.82
CA LEU A 155 -4.05 0.48 12.82
C LEU A 155 -3.67 0.90 11.39
N PHE A 156 -4.04 2.12 11.03
CA PHE A 156 -3.71 2.71 9.73
C PHE A 156 -2.36 3.42 9.77
N GLY A 157 -1.94 3.89 10.95
CA GLY A 157 -0.69 4.59 11.20
C GLY A 157 -0.93 5.99 11.77
N SER A 158 0.14 6.65 12.17
CA SER A 158 0.14 8.05 12.64
C SER A 158 0.95 8.88 11.65
N THR A 159 0.39 10.00 11.20
CA THR A 159 1.12 10.91 10.31
C THR A 159 2.22 11.65 11.08
N GLU A 160 2.06 11.83 12.39
CA GLU A 160 3.12 12.34 13.28
C GLU A 160 4.33 11.39 13.30
N ASP A 161 4.11 10.10 13.56
CA ASP A 161 5.18 9.10 13.50
C ASP A 161 5.87 9.10 12.13
N LEU A 162 5.08 9.13 11.04
CA LEU A 162 5.62 9.13 9.69
C LEU A 162 6.44 10.40 9.40
N ARG A 163 6.01 11.57 9.87
CA ARG A 163 6.80 12.83 9.75
C ARG A 163 8.16 12.68 10.42
N GLU A 164 8.19 12.16 11.65
CA GLU A 164 9.44 11.94 12.39
C GLU A 164 10.35 10.92 11.69
N GLN A 165 9.78 9.82 11.18
CA GLN A 165 10.52 8.85 10.37
C GLN A 165 11.09 9.47 9.10
N ILE A 166 10.30 10.25 8.35
CA ILE A 166 10.76 10.93 7.13
C ILE A 166 11.88 11.93 7.45
N GLN A 167 11.73 12.73 8.51
CA GLN A 167 12.76 13.66 8.97
C GLN A 167 14.06 12.92 9.35
N PHE A 168 13.94 11.78 10.03
CA PHE A 168 15.09 10.92 10.33
C PHE A 168 15.79 10.43 9.05
N ILE A 169 15.02 9.96 8.07
CA ILE A 169 15.55 9.50 6.76
C ILE A 169 16.24 10.65 6.03
N GLN A 170 15.67 11.86 6.01
CA GLN A 170 16.29 13.04 5.41
C GLN A 170 17.60 13.42 6.09
N LYS A 171 17.67 13.36 7.42
CA LYS A 171 18.92 13.62 8.16
C LYS A 171 19.99 12.58 7.86
N LYS A 172 19.59 11.30 7.74
CA LYS A 172 20.51 10.19 7.42
C LYS A 172 21.01 10.24 5.97
N PHE A 173 20.15 10.65 5.03
CA PHE A 173 20.44 10.72 3.60
C PHE A 173 20.02 12.08 2.98
N PRO A 174 20.74 13.18 3.30
CA PRO A 174 20.30 14.54 2.97
C PRO A 174 20.25 14.86 1.47
N VAL A 175 20.94 14.09 0.64
CA VAL A 175 20.99 14.27 -0.82
C VAL A 175 20.18 13.22 -1.58
N SER A 176 19.47 12.33 -0.88
CA SER A 176 18.66 11.28 -1.49
C SER A 176 17.27 11.82 -1.86
N ALA A 177 16.83 11.60 -3.10
CA ALA A 177 15.45 11.85 -3.49
C ALA A 177 14.52 10.83 -2.82
N LEU A 178 13.40 11.29 -2.27
CA LEU A 178 12.47 10.45 -1.51
C LEU A 178 11.19 10.17 -2.30
N TYR A 179 10.71 8.93 -2.22
CA TYR A 179 9.48 8.45 -2.86
C TYR A 179 8.66 7.65 -1.86
N GLY A 180 7.32 7.72 -1.96
CA GLY A 180 6.42 7.01 -1.04
C GLY A 180 5.74 5.81 -1.69
N VAL A 181 5.65 4.69 -0.97
CA VAL A 181 4.85 3.53 -1.38
C VAL A 181 4.00 3.07 -0.21
N GLY A 182 2.69 3.06 -0.40
CA GLY A 182 1.74 2.46 0.54
C GLY A 182 1.20 1.16 -0.02
N SER A 183 1.08 0.13 0.82
CA SER A 183 0.40 -1.13 0.47
C SER A 183 -0.76 -1.39 1.42
N SER A 184 -1.95 -1.67 0.87
CA SER A 184 -3.17 -1.93 1.66
C SER A 184 -3.40 -0.81 2.67
N ALA A 185 -3.55 -1.10 3.96
CA ALA A 185 -3.71 -0.12 5.04
C ALA A 185 -2.62 0.97 5.06
N GLY A 186 -1.40 0.69 4.61
CA GLY A 186 -0.32 1.67 4.52
C GLY A 186 -0.57 2.77 3.48
N THR A 187 -1.47 2.55 2.53
CA THR A 187 -1.93 3.60 1.60
C THR A 187 -2.74 4.69 2.30
N GLY A 188 -3.53 4.34 3.32
CA GLY A 188 -4.31 5.33 4.07
C GLY A 188 -3.39 6.30 4.78
N LEU A 189 -2.35 5.79 5.44
CA LEU A 189 -1.29 6.60 6.03
C LEU A 189 -0.56 7.46 4.99
N LEU A 190 -0.18 6.87 3.85
CA LEU A 190 0.47 7.59 2.76
C LEU A 190 -0.37 8.79 2.31
N VAL A 191 -1.62 8.55 1.93
CA VAL A 191 -2.50 9.56 1.36
C VAL A 191 -2.86 10.61 2.40
N ARG A 192 -3.12 10.19 3.65
CA ARG A 192 -3.36 11.11 4.75
C ARG A 192 -2.17 12.05 4.96
N TYR A 193 -0.95 11.51 5.03
CA TYR A 193 0.28 12.30 5.15
C TYR A 193 0.44 13.27 3.96
N LEU A 194 0.26 12.78 2.73
CA LEU A 194 0.39 13.62 1.53
C LEU A 194 -0.65 14.75 1.49
N GLY A 195 -1.87 14.50 1.94
CA GLY A 195 -2.92 15.50 2.00
C GLY A 195 -2.71 16.52 3.12
N GLU A 196 -2.12 16.13 4.25
CA GLU A 196 -1.78 17.04 5.33
C GLU A 196 -0.55 17.91 5.01
N GLU A 197 0.46 17.34 4.37
CA GLU A 197 1.68 18.08 4.00
C GLU A 197 1.52 18.93 2.73
N GLY A 198 0.70 18.49 1.79
CA GLY A 198 0.53 19.15 0.49
C GLY A 198 1.86 19.38 -0.22
N ASP A 199 2.18 20.62 -0.56
CA ASP A 199 3.43 21.02 -1.23
C ASP A 199 4.68 20.91 -0.34
N LYS A 200 4.51 20.79 0.99
CA LYS A 200 5.64 20.74 1.94
C LYS A 200 6.27 19.36 2.05
N THR A 201 5.63 18.32 1.50
CA THR A 201 6.17 16.96 1.54
C THR A 201 7.53 16.90 0.81
N PRO A 202 8.54 16.20 1.36
CA PRO A 202 9.80 15.99 0.67
C PRO A 202 9.70 14.90 -0.41
N LEU A 203 8.60 14.15 -0.44
CA LEU A 203 8.38 13.07 -1.40
C LEU A 203 8.15 13.65 -2.81
N LYS A 204 8.84 13.11 -3.81
CA LYS A 204 8.75 13.60 -5.20
C LYS A 204 7.60 12.95 -5.99
N ALA A 205 7.26 11.72 -5.66
CA ALA A 205 6.09 11.02 -6.17
C ALA A 205 5.74 9.87 -5.21
N ALA A 206 4.52 9.35 -5.34
CA ALA A 206 4.06 8.25 -4.51
C ALA A 206 3.18 7.24 -5.25
N PHE A 207 3.11 6.03 -4.72
CA PHE A 207 2.29 4.95 -5.25
C PHE A 207 1.43 4.33 -4.13
N ALA A 208 0.13 4.19 -4.37
CA ALA A 208 -0.80 3.52 -3.46
C ALA A 208 -1.31 2.21 -4.07
N LEU A 209 -0.92 1.07 -3.48
CA LEU A 209 -1.32 -0.26 -3.91
C LEU A 209 -2.52 -0.77 -3.10
N CYS A 210 -3.65 -1.01 -3.77
CA CYS A 210 -4.93 -1.46 -3.21
C CYS A 210 -5.39 -0.62 -2.02
N PRO A 211 -5.66 0.69 -2.19
CA PRO A 211 -6.08 1.53 -1.07
C PRO A 211 -7.51 1.30 -0.61
N GLY A 212 -7.73 1.56 0.68
CA GLY A 212 -9.03 2.00 1.20
C GLY A 212 -9.08 3.53 1.12
N TYR A 213 -10.08 4.06 0.44
CA TYR A 213 -10.33 5.49 0.23
C TYR A 213 -11.06 6.09 1.41
N ASP A 214 -12.18 5.46 1.80
CA ASP A 214 -13.00 5.88 2.93
C ASP A 214 -13.17 4.69 3.88
N THR A 215 -12.63 4.83 5.09
CA THR A 215 -12.65 3.79 6.11
C THR A 215 -14.05 3.55 6.69
N GLU A 216 -14.92 4.56 6.72
CA GLU A 216 -16.26 4.49 7.31
C GLU A 216 -17.17 3.56 6.50
N ILE A 217 -17.01 3.56 5.17
CA ILE A 217 -17.78 2.68 4.27
C ILE A 217 -16.98 1.47 3.80
N GLY A 218 -15.64 1.54 3.85
CA GLY A 218 -14.75 0.52 3.29
C GLY A 218 -14.88 -0.83 3.99
N PHE A 219 -14.94 -0.84 5.32
CA PHE A 219 -15.00 -2.09 6.08
C PHE A 219 -16.28 -2.91 5.85
N ASN A 220 -17.38 -2.24 5.53
CA ASN A 220 -18.65 -2.91 5.22
C ASN A 220 -18.61 -3.71 3.91
N HIS A 221 -17.62 -3.45 3.06
CA HIS A 221 -17.43 -4.15 1.79
C HIS A 221 -16.34 -5.21 1.82
N VAL A 222 -15.62 -5.37 2.94
CA VAL A 222 -14.62 -6.43 3.12
C VAL A 222 -15.35 -7.77 3.16
N HIS A 223 -14.85 -8.75 2.41
CA HIS A 223 -15.44 -10.09 2.42
C HIS A 223 -15.46 -10.67 3.86
N PRO A 224 -16.61 -11.20 4.36
CA PRO A 224 -16.80 -11.53 5.77
C PRO A 224 -15.73 -12.46 6.36
N PHE A 225 -15.29 -13.46 5.59
CA PHE A 225 -14.21 -14.36 6.01
C PHE A 225 -12.91 -13.61 6.32
N TYR A 226 -12.47 -12.71 5.42
CA TYR A 226 -11.24 -11.95 5.62
C TYR A 226 -11.39 -10.92 6.74
N SER A 227 -12.56 -10.27 6.83
CA SER A 227 -12.87 -9.34 7.92
C SER A 227 -12.71 -10.02 9.29
N LYS A 228 -13.30 -11.22 9.46
CA LYS A 228 -13.17 -12.01 10.69
C LYS A 228 -11.73 -12.43 10.99
N VAL A 229 -11.00 -12.94 10.00
CA VAL A 229 -9.60 -13.37 10.18
C VAL A 229 -8.70 -12.19 10.55
N MET A 230 -8.85 -11.05 9.88
CA MET A 230 -8.07 -9.84 10.17
C MET A 230 -8.39 -9.28 11.56
N THR A 231 -9.66 -9.25 11.96
CA THR A 231 -10.07 -8.81 13.30
C THR A 231 -9.38 -9.63 14.39
N LYS A 232 -9.37 -10.96 14.24
CA LYS A 232 -8.65 -11.84 15.16
C LYS A 232 -7.16 -11.52 15.22
N LYS A 233 -6.50 -11.31 14.06
CA LYS A 233 -5.07 -10.97 14.00
C LYS A 233 -4.77 -9.63 14.68
N VAL A 234 -5.62 -8.62 14.48
CA VAL A 234 -5.49 -7.30 15.12
C VAL A 234 -5.63 -7.41 16.63
N ILE A 235 -6.64 -8.13 17.14
CA ILE A 235 -6.81 -8.37 18.58
C ILE A 235 -5.57 -9.07 19.16
N GLN A 236 -5.08 -10.12 18.50
CA GLN A 236 -3.90 -10.87 18.93
C GLN A 236 -2.62 -10.04 18.91
N ALA A 237 -2.51 -9.06 18.01
CA ALA A 237 -1.33 -8.22 17.89
C ALA A 237 -1.32 -7.06 18.91
N PHE A 238 -2.45 -6.38 19.11
CA PHE A 238 -2.49 -5.11 19.85
C PHE A 238 -3.22 -5.16 21.18
N ILE A 239 -4.11 -6.13 21.38
CA ILE A 239 -4.92 -6.22 22.59
C ILE A 239 -4.34 -7.26 23.52
N ASP A 240 -4.13 -8.49 23.05
CA ASP A 240 -3.68 -9.61 23.87
C ASP A 240 -2.35 -9.35 24.60
N PRO A 241 -1.29 -8.82 23.96
CA PRO A 241 -0.02 -8.60 24.63
C PRO A 241 -0.04 -7.43 25.63
N TYR A 242 -1.03 -6.54 25.50
CA TYR A 242 -1.10 -5.27 26.24
C TYR A 242 -2.37 -5.16 27.10
N ARG A 243 -3.02 -6.29 27.42
CA ARG A 243 -4.30 -6.32 28.16
C ARG A 243 -4.26 -5.51 29.46
N SER A 244 -3.16 -5.57 30.20
CA SER A 244 -2.96 -4.79 31.43
C SER A 244 -3.04 -3.28 31.20
N SER A 245 -2.42 -2.79 30.13
CA SER A 245 -2.47 -1.38 29.72
C SER A 245 -3.89 -0.93 29.36
N TRP A 246 -4.71 -1.84 28.84
CA TRP A 246 -6.06 -1.53 28.38
C TRP A 246 -7.15 -1.67 29.45
N GLN A 247 -6.87 -2.21 30.65
CA GLN A 247 -7.89 -2.56 31.65
C GLN A 247 -8.83 -1.42 32.03
N LYS A 248 -8.35 -0.18 31.98
CA LYS A 248 -9.14 1.03 32.30
C LYS A 248 -9.86 1.65 31.10
N THR A 249 -9.69 1.09 29.90
CA THR A 249 -10.33 1.58 28.67
C THR A 249 -11.76 1.10 28.60
N LYS A 250 -12.73 2.03 28.48
CA LYS A 250 -14.16 1.68 28.57
C LYS A 250 -14.58 0.79 27.40
N SER A 251 -14.04 1.06 26.21
CA SER A 251 -14.36 0.29 25.01
C SER A 251 -13.70 -1.10 24.95
N LEU A 252 -12.82 -1.48 25.90
CA LEU A 252 -12.08 -2.75 25.86
C LEU A 252 -13.00 -3.96 25.69
N ALA A 253 -14.12 -4.01 26.42
CA ALA A 253 -15.08 -5.11 26.33
C ALA A 253 -15.65 -5.27 24.91
N LYS A 254 -15.98 -4.16 24.24
CA LYS A 254 -16.46 -4.17 22.85
C LYS A 254 -15.36 -4.59 21.88
N VAL A 255 -14.14 -4.09 22.07
CA VAL A 255 -12.97 -4.38 21.22
C VAL A 255 -12.65 -5.88 21.21
N ILE A 256 -12.62 -6.54 22.38
CA ILE A 256 -12.28 -7.98 22.45
C ILE A 256 -13.37 -8.90 21.91
N THR A 257 -14.63 -8.44 21.87
CA THR A 257 -15.76 -9.23 21.34
C THR A 257 -16.08 -8.93 19.88
N ALA A 258 -15.40 -7.97 19.25
CA ALA A 258 -15.63 -7.61 17.85
C ALA A 258 -15.46 -8.83 16.94
N GLN A 259 -16.45 -9.08 16.08
CA GLN A 259 -16.49 -10.23 15.18
C GLN A 259 -15.97 -9.92 13.77
N ASN A 260 -15.89 -8.64 13.43
CA ASN A 260 -15.45 -8.15 12.14
C ASN A 260 -14.74 -6.79 12.27
N LEU A 261 -14.09 -6.34 11.19
CA LEU A 261 -13.23 -5.16 11.22
C LEU A 261 -14.03 -3.87 11.42
N ALA A 262 -15.28 -3.79 10.94
CA ALA A 262 -16.13 -2.62 11.13
C ALA A 262 -16.47 -2.44 12.63
N GLU A 263 -16.86 -3.53 13.30
CA GLU A 263 -17.10 -3.51 14.76
C GLU A 263 -15.83 -3.17 15.55
N PHE A 264 -14.68 -3.72 15.16
CA PHE A 264 -13.41 -3.40 15.81
C PHE A 264 -13.06 -1.92 15.65
N GLU A 265 -13.17 -1.42 14.42
CA GLU A 265 -12.78 -0.05 14.09
C GLU A 265 -13.66 0.99 14.80
N GLN A 266 -14.97 0.75 14.90
CA GLN A 266 -15.88 1.61 15.66
C GLN A 266 -15.66 1.55 17.18
N ALA A 267 -15.03 0.50 17.71
CA ALA A 267 -14.84 0.31 19.14
C ALA A 267 -13.48 0.81 19.65
N TYR A 268 -12.41 0.73 18.85
CA TYR A 268 -11.05 0.92 19.37
C TYR A 268 -10.56 2.39 19.44
N PHE A 269 -11.38 3.38 19.06
CA PHE A 269 -10.97 4.80 19.00
C PHE A 269 -10.34 5.33 20.30
N GLU A 270 -10.82 4.89 21.48
CA GLU A 270 -10.20 5.23 22.78
C GLU A 270 -8.75 4.75 22.86
N MET A 271 -8.48 3.53 22.36
CA MET A 271 -7.13 2.95 22.30
C MET A 271 -6.27 3.60 21.22
N ALA A 272 -6.88 4.30 20.25
CA ALA A 272 -6.17 5.16 19.30
C ALA A 272 -5.87 6.56 19.86
N GLY A 273 -6.33 6.86 21.09
CA GLY A 273 -6.10 8.13 21.77
C GLY A 273 -7.15 9.21 21.51
N TYR A 274 -8.36 8.82 21.08
CA TYR A 274 -9.45 9.76 20.79
C TYR A 274 -10.59 9.63 21.80
N HIS A 275 -11.32 10.73 22.02
CA HIS A 275 -12.45 10.77 22.96
C HIS A 275 -13.75 10.23 22.37
N ASP A 276 -13.89 10.27 21.04
CA ASP A 276 -15.06 9.85 20.31
C ASP A 276 -14.68 9.32 18.92
N TYR A 277 -15.59 8.55 18.31
CA TYR A 277 -15.38 7.92 17.02
C TYR A 277 -15.33 8.93 15.85
N GLU A 278 -16.11 10.01 15.90
CA GLU A 278 -16.18 10.99 14.82
C GLU A 278 -14.84 11.72 14.66
N SER A 279 -14.28 12.19 15.78
CA SER A 279 -12.94 12.79 15.85
C SER A 279 -11.86 11.83 15.35
N TYR A 280 -11.92 10.57 15.76
CA TYR A 280 -11.01 9.53 15.30
C TYR A 280 -11.11 9.31 13.79
N SER A 281 -12.33 9.09 13.28
CA SER A 281 -12.57 8.83 11.85
C SER A 281 -12.08 9.99 11.00
N LYS A 282 -12.42 11.23 11.38
CA LYS A 282 -11.98 12.43 10.67
C LYS A 282 -10.45 12.58 10.63
N ALA A 283 -9.76 12.15 11.68
CA ALA A 283 -8.31 12.23 11.77
C ALA A 283 -7.59 11.16 10.95
N ILE A 284 -8.12 9.94 10.87
CA ILE A 284 -7.44 8.81 10.22
C ILE A 284 -7.86 8.59 8.77
N ASN A 285 -9.09 8.99 8.40
CA ASN A 285 -9.66 8.66 7.12
C ASN A 285 -9.02 9.53 6.01
N PRO A 286 -8.36 8.92 5.00
CA PRO A 286 -7.58 9.65 4.01
C PRO A 286 -8.46 10.49 3.07
N ILE A 287 -9.75 10.15 2.91
CA ILE A 287 -10.60 10.89 1.97
C ILE A 287 -10.76 12.37 2.35
N TYR A 288 -10.77 12.69 3.64
CA TYR A 288 -10.97 14.05 4.14
C TYR A 288 -9.85 15.02 3.76
N VAL A 289 -8.67 14.51 3.37
CA VAL A 289 -7.52 15.33 2.95
C VAL A 289 -7.07 15.01 1.53
N PHE A 290 -7.76 14.11 0.82
CA PHE A 290 -7.32 13.61 -0.48
C PHE A 290 -7.11 14.73 -1.52
N GLN A 291 -8.00 15.72 -1.56
CA GLN A 291 -7.91 16.85 -2.51
C GLN A 291 -6.68 17.75 -2.28
N ASN A 292 -6.04 17.64 -1.11
CA ASN A 292 -4.86 18.41 -0.77
C ASN A 292 -3.56 17.74 -1.23
N VAL A 293 -3.59 16.52 -1.78
CA VAL A 293 -2.41 15.86 -2.34
C VAL A 293 -1.89 16.65 -3.54
N LYS A 294 -0.64 17.14 -3.48
CA LYS A 294 -0.04 18.02 -4.51
C LYS A 294 1.00 17.36 -5.41
N ILE A 295 1.61 16.27 -4.96
CA ILE A 295 2.63 15.56 -5.74
C ILE A 295 2.00 14.50 -6.67
N PRO A 296 2.72 14.03 -7.69
CA PRO A 296 2.28 12.89 -8.50
C PRO A 296 1.96 11.66 -7.63
N LEU A 297 0.74 11.13 -7.76
CA LEU A 297 0.28 9.92 -7.09
C LEU A 297 -0.35 8.96 -8.09
N MET A 298 0.20 7.75 -8.19
CA MET A 298 -0.43 6.65 -8.91
C MET A 298 -1.11 5.70 -7.93
N ILE A 299 -2.35 5.33 -8.23
CA ILE A 299 -3.15 4.43 -7.42
C ILE A 299 -3.49 3.20 -8.23
N LEU A 300 -3.32 2.01 -7.67
CA LEU A 300 -3.66 0.75 -8.33
C LEU A 300 -4.70 -0.03 -7.52
N ASN A 301 -5.82 -0.38 -8.14
CA ASN A 301 -6.85 -1.25 -7.58
C ASN A 301 -7.09 -2.48 -8.47
N ALA A 302 -7.56 -3.57 -7.87
CA ALA A 302 -8.11 -4.71 -8.59
C ALA A 302 -9.62 -4.79 -8.36
N GLU A 303 -10.39 -5.06 -9.42
CA GLU A 303 -11.85 -5.21 -9.33
C GLU A 303 -12.26 -6.45 -8.54
N ASP A 304 -11.39 -7.47 -8.49
CA ASP A 304 -11.59 -8.71 -7.75
C ASP A 304 -10.95 -8.71 -6.34
N ASP A 305 -10.57 -7.54 -5.81
CA ASP A 305 -10.01 -7.37 -4.47
C ASP A 305 -11.08 -7.67 -3.39
N PRO A 306 -10.91 -8.72 -2.55
CA PRO A 306 -11.90 -9.09 -1.54
C PRO A 306 -11.76 -8.32 -0.22
N VAL A 307 -10.76 -7.42 -0.13
CA VAL A 307 -10.48 -6.60 1.06
C VAL A 307 -10.81 -5.14 0.77
N CYS A 308 -10.15 -4.54 -0.21
CA CYS A 308 -10.38 -3.16 -0.62
C CYS A 308 -11.28 -3.15 -1.86
N HIS A 309 -12.58 -3.36 -1.65
CA HIS A 309 -13.54 -3.46 -2.74
C HIS A 309 -13.60 -2.18 -3.58
N ILE A 310 -13.67 -2.33 -4.91
CA ILE A 310 -13.72 -1.22 -5.86
C ILE A 310 -14.87 -0.22 -5.63
N LYS A 311 -15.92 -0.62 -4.90
CA LYS A 311 -17.05 0.26 -4.56
C LYS A 311 -16.64 1.41 -3.64
N ASN A 312 -15.51 1.27 -2.93
CA ASN A 312 -14.96 2.32 -2.11
C ASN A 312 -14.31 3.46 -2.94
N LEU A 313 -13.99 3.20 -4.22
CA LEU A 313 -13.51 4.23 -5.16
C LEU A 313 -14.67 5.00 -5.81
N GLU A 314 -15.76 4.32 -6.16
CA GLU A 314 -16.83 4.89 -7.01
C GLU A 314 -17.34 6.28 -6.57
N PRO A 315 -17.59 6.57 -5.28
CA PRO A 315 -18.06 7.90 -4.85
C PRO A 315 -17.08 9.05 -5.13
N TYR A 316 -15.79 8.74 -5.30
CA TYR A 316 -14.71 9.72 -5.41
C TYR A 316 -14.08 9.75 -6.79
N LYS A 317 -14.45 8.83 -7.67
CA LYS A 317 -13.86 8.67 -8.99
C LYS A 317 -13.90 9.95 -9.82
N GLU A 318 -15.04 10.64 -9.87
CA GLU A 318 -15.18 11.88 -10.62
C GLU A 318 -14.32 13.03 -10.08
N SER A 319 -14.19 13.14 -8.75
CA SER A 319 -13.37 14.20 -8.14
C SER A 319 -11.89 13.92 -8.35
N ILE A 320 -11.46 12.66 -8.22
CA ILE A 320 -10.08 12.23 -8.48
C ILE A 320 -9.71 12.47 -9.95
N GLN A 321 -10.62 12.22 -10.90
CA GLN A 321 -10.38 12.46 -12.32
C GLN A 321 -10.18 13.93 -12.69
N LYS A 322 -10.57 14.88 -11.82
CA LYS A 322 -10.30 16.31 -12.03
C LYS A 322 -8.91 16.70 -11.55
N MET A 323 -8.27 15.90 -10.69
CA MET A 323 -6.97 16.22 -10.12
C MET A 323 -5.85 16.00 -11.15
N PRO A 324 -4.98 16.99 -11.40
CA PRO A 324 -4.02 16.94 -12.50
C PRO A 324 -2.79 16.06 -12.18
N ASN A 325 -2.55 15.78 -10.90
CA ASN A 325 -1.43 14.99 -10.38
C ASN A 325 -1.76 13.53 -10.04
N ILE A 326 -3.00 13.06 -10.24
CA ILE A 326 -3.43 11.73 -9.77
C ILE A 326 -3.93 10.87 -10.92
N MET A 327 -3.49 9.60 -10.93
CA MET A 327 -3.97 8.58 -11.86
C MET A 327 -4.37 7.34 -11.08
N VAL A 328 -5.62 6.92 -11.25
CA VAL A 328 -6.12 5.63 -10.76
C VAL A 328 -6.10 4.63 -11.90
N VAL A 329 -5.48 3.48 -11.64
CA VAL A 329 -5.38 2.34 -12.54
C VAL A 329 -6.19 1.21 -11.93
N THR A 330 -7.11 0.62 -12.69
CA THR A 330 -7.85 -0.57 -12.27
C THR A 330 -7.59 -1.73 -13.20
N THR A 331 -7.47 -2.93 -12.64
CA THR A 331 -7.39 -4.17 -13.40
C THR A 331 -8.55 -5.09 -13.03
N LYS A 332 -9.01 -5.92 -13.97
CA LYS A 332 -10.06 -6.93 -13.70
C LYS A 332 -9.66 -7.95 -12.64
N LYS A 333 -8.36 -8.22 -12.56
CA LYS A 333 -7.74 -9.23 -11.71
C LYS A 333 -6.54 -8.65 -11.01
N GLY A 334 -6.23 -9.19 -9.83
CA GLY A 334 -5.07 -8.79 -9.04
C GLY A 334 -5.21 -9.18 -7.58
N SER A 335 -6.43 -9.50 -7.13
CA SER A 335 -6.76 -9.73 -5.73
C SER A 335 -6.27 -8.56 -4.85
N HIS A 336 -6.13 -8.77 -3.55
CA HIS A 336 -5.56 -7.79 -2.65
C HIS A 336 -4.03 -7.86 -2.68
N CYS A 337 -3.40 -6.90 -3.37
CA CYS A 337 -1.93 -6.77 -3.51
C CYS A 337 -1.22 -7.94 -4.22
N GLY A 338 -1.93 -8.80 -4.94
CA GLY A 338 -1.35 -10.01 -5.58
C GLY A 338 -0.67 -9.73 -6.91
N PHE A 339 -1.43 -9.25 -7.90
CA PHE A 339 -0.99 -8.85 -9.25
C PHE A 339 0.13 -9.73 -9.86
N TYR A 340 0.04 -11.06 -9.73
CA TYR A 340 1.11 -11.96 -10.22
C TYR A 340 0.91 -12.31 -11.68
N GLU A 341 1.98 -12.21 -12.47
CA GLU A 341 2.04 -12.60 -13.88
C GLU A 341 3.13 -13.64 -14.16
N GLY A 342 3.02 -14.34 -15.29
CA GLY A 342 3.97 -15.36 -15.74
C GLY A 342 3.52 -16.79 -15.41
N LEU A 343 3.96 -17.77 -16.21
CA LEU A 343 3.50 -19.16 -16.08
C LEU A 343 4.33 -19.99 -15.09
N GLY A 344 5.66 -19.78 -15.04
CA GLY A 344 6.60 -20.61 -14.28
C GLY A 344 7.10 -19.99 -12.97
N ALA A 345 7.57 -18.74 -13.03
CA ALA A 345 8.05 -18.01 -11.86
C ALA A 345 7.23 -16.72 -11.71
N PRO A 346 6.12 -16.74 -10.94
CA PRO A 346 5.23 -15.59 -10.83
C PRO A 346 5.95 -14.35 -10.30
N GLN A 347 5.91 -13.28 -11.08
CA GLN A 347 6.46 -11.97 -10.75
C GLN A 347 5.34 -10.96 -10.49
N SER A 348 5.62 -9.95 -9.66
CA SER A 348 4.64 -8.91 -9.35
C SER A 348 4.56 -7.89 -10.48
N TRP A 349 3.49 -7.93 -11.27
CA TRP A 349 3.19 -6.90 -12.28
C TRP A 349 3.05 -5.51 -11.63
N ALA A 350 2.40 -5.45 -10.45
CA ALA A 350 2.22 -4.22 -9.69
C ALA A 350 3.55 -3.59 -9.27
N THR A 351 4.49 -4.39 -8.78
CA THR A 351 5.81 -3.87 -8.35
C THR A 351 6.61 -3.35 -9.54
N ARG A 352 6.52 -4.01 -10.70
CA ARG A 352 7.16 -3.54 -11.93
C ARG A 352 6.58 -2.21 -12.42
N LEU A 353 5.25 -2.08 -12.46
CA LEU A 353 4.59 -0.80 -12.76
C LEU A 353 5.00 0.29 -11.77
N MET A 354 5.00 -0.02 -10.47
CA MET A 354 5.39 0.90 -9.41
C MET A 354 6.83 1.39 -9.57
N ALA A 355 7.79 0.48 -9.79
CA ALA A 355 9.19 0.80 -10.00
C ALA A 355 9.41 1.69 -11.23
N ASP A 356 8.82 1.34 -12.37
CA ASP A 356 8.96 2.10 -13.61
C ASP A 356 8.33 3.50 -13.50
N TYR A 357 7.18 3.60 -12.83
CA TYR A 357 6.55 4.89 -12.53
C TYR A 357 7.46 5.79 -11.69
N LEU A 358 8.00 5.28 -10.57
CA LEU A 358 8.84 6.07 -9.68
C LEU A 358 10.14 6.50 -10.38
N LYS A 359 10.79 5.60 -11.13
CA LYS A 359 11.97 5.94 -11.95
C LYS A 359 11.66 7.02 -12.99
N ASN A 360 10.51 6.96 -13.63
CA ASN A 360 10.08 7.97 -14.58
C ASN A 360 9.91 9.35 -13.91
N GLN A 361 9.27 9.40 -12.74
CA GLN A 361 9.14 10.66 -11.99
C GLN A 361 10.50 11.20 -11.53
N HIS A 362 11.44 10.32 -11.20
CA HIS A 362 12.82 10.71 -10.86
C HIS A 362 13.54 11.39 -12.03
N GLN A 363 13.56 10.75 -13.19
CA GLN A 363 14.20 11.30 -14.39
C GLN A 363 13.59 12.64 -14.83
N GLN A 364 12.28 12.79 -14.68
CA GLN A 364 11.59 14.05 -15.00
C GLN A 364 11.94 15.15 -14.00
N GLY A 365 12.04 14.82 -12.72
CA GLY A 365 12.49 15.75 -11.69
C GLY A 365 13.90 16.28 -11.98
N GLU A 366 14.84 15.41 -12.35
CA GLU A 366 16.21 15.81 -12.65
C GLU A 366 16.31 16.77 -13.85
N ARG A 367 15.50 16.55 -14.90
CA ARG A 367 15.47 17.41 -16.10
C ARG A 367 14.89 18.80 -15.86
N SER A 368 14.12 19.01 -14.80
CA SER A 368 13.57 20.34 -14.46
C SER A 368 14.57 21.25 -13.73
N TYR A 369 15.70 20.70 -13.27
CA TYR A 369 16.79 21.46 -12.61
C TYR A 369 18.06 21.61 -13.48
N SER A 370 18.08 21.01 -14.67
CA SER A 370 19.10 21.18 -15.72
C SER A 370 18.63 22.17 -16.76
#